data_AF-A0A8X7CC94-F1
#
_entry.id   AF-A0A8X7CC94-F1
#
_cell.length_a   1.000
_cell.length_b   1.000
_cell.length_c   1.000
_cell.angle_alpha   90.00
_cell.angle_beta   90.00
_cell.angle_gamma   90.00
#
_symmetry.space_group_name_H-M   'P 1'
#
loop_
_entity.id
_entity.type
_entity.pdbx_description
1 polymer ?
#
loop_
_entity_poly.entity_id
_entity_poly.type
_entity_poly.pdbx_seq_one_letter_code
_entity_poly.pdbx_strand_id
1 'polypeptide(L)'
;MKATAKNTSVLLSSLPPTTDAAFEHLKRVYLQIQIWLGNDVDIDNWGWKHFNNMLIPITMNQLPAPDHLLQILFCNCKKGFAAACGCRKSGLYCSVACLQCSENSCSNTPPIIQINEVEEDMLYI
;
A
#
# COMPACT_ATOMS: atom_id res chain seq x y z
N MET A 1 27.06 12.54 9.96
CA MET A 1 25.81 13.17 10.45
C MET A 1 24.92 12.07 11.03
N LYS A 2 24.68 12.08 12.35
CA LYS A 2 23.68 11.20 12.96
C LYS A 2 22.33 11.91 12.84
N ALA A 3 21.44 11.40 12.01
CA ALA A 3 20.07 11.88 11.94
C ALA A 3 19.34 11.44 13.23
N THR A 4 19.01 12.38 14.10
CA THR A 4 18.06 12.17 15.19
C THR A 4 16.66 12.13 14.58
N ALA A 5 16.16 10.93 14.30
CA ALA A 5 14.79 10.75 13.85
C ALA A 5 13.84 11.11 15.00
N LYS A 6 13.06 12.18 14.85
CA LYS A 6 11.87 12.40 15.66
C LYS A 6 10.93 11.22 15.39
N ASN A 7 10.47 10.57 16.45
CA ASN A 7 9.62 9.37 16.40
C ASN A 7 8.16 9.78 16.07
N THR A 8 7.98 10.50 14.97
CA THR A 8 6.66 10.77 14.39
C THR A 8 6.27 9.56 13.57
N SER A 9 5.26 8.83 14.03
CA SER A 9 4.66 7.74 13.26
C SER A 9 4.12 8.32 11.94
N VAL A 10 4.72 7.92 10.82
CA VAL A 10 4.16 8.23 9.50
C VAL A 10 2.92 7.37 9.32
N LEU A 11 1.76 8.01 9.18
CA LEU A 11 0.55 7.32 8.77
C LEU A 11 0.76 6.83 7.33
N LEU A 12 0.72 5.52 7.10
CA LEU A 12 0.88 4.97 5.74
C LEU A 12 -0.16 5.56 4.77
N SER A 13 -1.34 5.91 5.28
CA SER A 13 -2.41 6.58 4.53
C SER A 13 -2.08 8.00 4.07
N SER A 14 -1.06 8.65 4.64
CA SER A 14 -0.62 9.99 4.21
C SER A 14 0.46 9.95 3.12
N LEU A 15 0.90 8.75 2.71
CA LEU A 15 1.83 8.61 1.60
C LEU A 15 1.15 9.04 0.29
N PRO A 16 1.82 9.85 -0.55
CA PRO A 16 1.29 10.15 -1.87
C PRO A 16 1.23 8.86 -2.71
N PRO A 17 0.34 8.79 -3.71
CA PRO A 17 0.35 7.69 -4.67
C PRO A 17 1.70 7.65 -5.38
N THR A 18 2.12 6.45 -5.79
CA THR A 18 3.30 6.31 -6.64
C THR A 18 3.05 6.96 -8.00
N THR A 19 4.12 7.37 -8.68
CA THR A 19 4.04 7.94 -10.03
C THR A 19 3.30 7.01 -10.99
N ASP A 20 3.57 5.70 -10.91
CA ASP A 20 2.90 4.67 -11.71
C ASP A 20 1.39 4.58 -11.41
N ALA A 21 1.00 4.58 -10.14
CA ALA A 21 -0.42 4.60 -9.75
C ALA A 21 -1.13 5.88 -10.22
N ALA A 22 -0.45 7.03 -10.15
CA ALA A 22 -0.97 8.28 -10.67
C ALA A 22 -1.18 8.23 -12.19
N PHE A 23 -0.24 7.64 -12.95
CA PHE A 23 -0.39 7.47 -14.40
C PHE A 23 -1.58 6.59 -14.76
N GLU A 24 -1.77 5.46 -14.08
CA GLU A 24 -2.93 4.59 -14.32
C GLU A 24 -4.26 5.28 -13.95
N HIS A 25 -4.28 6.10 -12.90
CA HIS A 25 -5.43 6.93 -12.59
C HIS A 25 -5.74 7.94 -13.70
N LEU A 26 -4.73 8.65 -14.21
CA LEU A 26 -4.89 9.62 -15.30
C LEU A 26 -5.43 8.97 -16.58
N LYS A 27 -4.98 7.75 -16.91
CA LYS A 27 -5.54 6.99 -18.04
C LYS A 27 -7.04 6.75 -17.90
N ARG A 28 -7.50 6.34 -16.71
CA ARG A 28 -8.93 6.11 -16.46
C ARG A 28 -9.74 7.40 -16.52
N VAL A 29 -9.21 8.50 -15.98
CA VAL A 29 -9.83 9.82 -16.10
C VAL A 29 -9.96 10.23 -17.56
N TYR A 30 -8.90 10.03 -18.35
CA TYR A 30 -8.93 10.29 -19.79
C TYR A 30 -10.01 9.47 -20.50
N LEU A 31 -10.06 8.15 -20.27
CA LEU A 31 -11.10 7.29 -20.84
C LEU A 31 -12.51 7.77 -20.48
N GLN A 32 -12.72 8.16 -19.22
CA GLN A 32 -14.02 8.65 -18.76
C GLN A 32 -14.46 9.91 -19.51
N ILE A 33 -13.53 10.82 -19.78
CA ILE A 33 -13.77 12.04 -20.57
C ILE A 33 -14.08 11.67 -22.03
N GLN A 34 -13.35 10.73 -22.63
CA GLN A 34 -13.59 10.32 -24.02
C GLN A 34 -14.98 9.69 -24.20
N ILE A 35 -15.41 8.86 -23.25
CA ILE A 35 -16.76 8.28 -23.23
C ILE A 35 -17.81 9.38 -23.19
N TRP A 36 -17.63 10.42 -22.35
CA TRP A 36 -18.56 11.54 -22.29
C TRP A 36 -18.63 12.36 -23.57
N LEU A 37 -17.54 12.40 -24.34
CA LEU A 37 -17.49 13.03 -25.66
C LEU A 37 -18.09 12.16 -26.78
N GLY A 38 -18.47 10.91 -26.48
CA GLY A 38 -19.01 9.97 -27.46
C GLY A 38 -17.95 9.37 -28.40
N ASN A 39 -16.67 9.46 -28.04
CA ASN A 39 -15.60 8.84 -28.81
C ASN A 39 -15.53 7.35 -28.48
N ASP A 40 -15.30 6.54 -29.52
CA ASP A 40 -15.01 5.12 -29.36
C ASP A 40 -13.52 4.94 -29.06
N VAL A 41 -13.20 4.42 -27.87
CA VAL A 41 -11.82 4.25 -27.42
C VAL A 41 -11.68 2.90 -26.75
N ASP A 42 -10.64 2.17 -27.13
CA ASP A 42 -10.34 0.85 -26.58
C ASP A 42 -9.97 0.92 -25.09
N ILE A 43 -10.84 0.35 -24.25
CA ILE A 43 -10.77 0.37 -22.78
C ILE A 43 -9.46 -0.26 -22.26
N ASP A 44 -8.93 -1.28 -22.93
CA ASP A 44 -7.75 -2.03 -22.46
C ASP A 44 -6.46 -1.18 -22.48
N ASN A 45 -6.45 -0.07 -23.21
CA ASN A 45 -5.30 0.85 -23.25
C ASN A 45 -5.32 1.91 -22.14
N TRP A 46 -6.42 2.02 -21.39
CA TRP A 46 -6.65 3.17 -20.50
C TRP A 46 -6.86 2.81 -19.04
N GLY A 47 -5.98 1.96 -18.53
CA GLY A 47 -5.90 1.64 -17.10
C GLY A 47 -6.97 0.69 -16.60
N TRP A 48 -7.51 -0.11 -17.52
CA TRP A 48 -8.40 -1.23 -17.26
C TRP A 48 -7.83 -2.50 -17.90
N LYS A 49 -8.21 -3.65 -17.35
CA LYS A 49 -7.91 -4.95 -17.95
C LYS A 49 -9.06 -5.91 -17.78
N HIS A 50 -9.19 -6.84 -18.71
CA HIS A 50 -10.11 -7.96 -18.59
C HIS A 50 -9.56 -9.02 -17.63
N PHE A 51 -10.39 -9.43 -16.67
CA PHE A 51 -10.14 -10.55 -15.76
C PHE A 51 -11.46 -11.26 -15.47
N ASN A 52 -11.56 -12.54 -15.82
CA ASN A 52 -12.77 -13.36 -15.63
C ASN A 52 -14.06 -12.69 -16.17
N ASN A 53 -14.03 -12.24 -17.44
CA ASN A 53 -15.14 -11.50 -18.07
C ASN A 53 -15.53 -10.18 -17.39
N MET A 54 -14.72 -9.67 -16.48
CA MET A 54 -14.93 -8.39 -15.81
C MET A 54 -13.83 -7.40 -16.17
N LEU A 55 -14.19 -6.13 -16.30
CA LEU A 55 -13.23 -5.04 -16.36
C LEU A 55 -12.81 -4.67 -14.94
N ILE A 56 -11.52 -4.82 -14.65
CA ILE A 56 -10.94 -4.41 -13.38
C ILE A 56 -9.91 -3.31 -13.61
N PRO A 57 -9.84 -2.31 -12.70
CA PRO A 57 -8.89 -1.23 -12.85
C PRO A 57 -7.47 -1.74 -12.62
N ILE A 58 -6.55 -1.26 -13.44
CA ILE A 58 -5.11 -1.41 -13.19
C ILE A 58 -4.74 -0.34 -12.17
N THR A 59 -4.39 -0.74 -10.94
CA THR A 59 -4.02 0.21 -9.89
C THR A 59 -2.56 0.63 -9.95
N MET A 60 -1.68 -0.31 -10.33
CA MET A 60 -0.25 -0.13 -10.60
C MET A 60 0.24 -1.26 -11.50
N ASN A 61 1.26 -1.00 -12.29
CA ASN A 61 2.04 -1.97 -13.07
C ASN A 61 3.41 -2.23 -12.46
N GLN A 62 3.92 -1.29 -11.67
CA GLN A 62 5.23 -1.37 -11.03
C GLN A 62 5.08 -1.63 -9.54
N LEU A 63 6.15 -2.14 -8.94
CA LEU A 63 6.22 -2.32 -7.50
C LEU A 63 6.11 -0.97 -6.78
N PRO A 64 5.47 -0.91 -5.60
CA PRO A 64 5.28 0.34 -4.86
C PRO A 64 6.59 0.94 -4.35
N ALA A 65 7.65 0.14 -4.28
CA ALA A 65 9.01 0.55 -3.96
C ALA A 65 10.02 -0.43 -4.59
N PRO A 66 11.30 -0.04 -4.75
CA PRO A 66 12.38 -0.94 -5.13
C PRO A 66 12.44 -2.23 -4.30
N ASP A 67 12.78 -3.35 -4.94
CA ASP A 67 12.83 -4.69 -4.31
C ASP A 67 13.63 -4.73 -3.01
N HIS A 68 14.82 -4.11 -3.01
CA HIS A 68 15.68 -4.08 -1.82
C HIS A 68 15.01 -3.36 -0.64
N LEU A 69 14.24 -2.30 -0.89
CA LEU A 69 13.48 -1.62 0.16
C LEU A 69 12.33 -2.50 0.64
N LEU A 70 11.61 -3.18 -0.25
CA LEU A 70 10.55 -4.10 0.12
C LEU A 70 11.08 -5.27 0.98
N GLN A 71 12.27 -5.80 0.66
CA GLN A 71 12.93 -6.86 1.44
C GLN A 71 13.35 -6.40 2.85
N ILE A 72 13.72 -5.13 3.02
CA ILE A 72 14.02 -4.54 4.34
C ILE A 72 12.73 -4.33 5.14
N LEU A 73 11.68 -3.83 4.49
CA LEU A 73 10.42 -3.45 5.13
C LEU A 73 9.57 -4.68 5.49
N PHE A 74 9.59 -5.72 4.67
CA PHE A 74 8.71 -6.87 4.80
C PHE A 74 9.49 -8.17 4.93
N CYS A 75 9.42 -8.77 6.11
CA CYS A 75 10.05 -10.06 6.35
C CYS A 75 9.19 -11.23 5.85
N ASN A 76 9.85 -12.33 5.52
CA ASN A 76 9.21 -13.59 5.14
C ASN A 76 9.35 -14.64 6.26
N CYS A 77 9.22 -14.21 7.52
CA CYS A 77 9.47 -15.09 8.67
C CYS A 77 8.43 -16.20 8.74
N LYS A 78 8.90 -17.44 8.80
CA LYS A 78 8.06 -18.59 9.16
C LYS A 78 7.75 -18.56 10.66
N LYS A 79 6.61 -19.12 11.04
CA LYS A 79 6.09 -19.18 12.41
C LYS A 79 7.18 -19.53 13.44
N GLY A 80 7.33 -18.72 14.49
CA GLY A 80 8.21 -19.01 15.63
C GLY A 80 9.67 -18.54 15.54
N PHE A 81 10.12 -17.93 14.42
CA PHE A 81 11.54 -17.55 14.24
C PHE A 81 11.84 -16.07 14.52
N ALA A 82 11.62 -15.63 15.76
CA ALA A 82 11.88 -14.25 16.20
C ALA A 82 13.34 -13.77 16.00
N ALA A 83 14.31 -14.70 16.05
CA ALA A 83 15.73 -14.39 15.91
C ALA A 83 16.17 -14.18 14.44
N ALA A 84 15.45 -14.77 13.49
CA ALA A 84 15.75 -14.65 12.06
C ALA A 84 15.02 -13.48 11.38
N CYS A 85 14.19 -12.75 12.14
CA CYS A 85 13.31 -11.73 11.57
C CYS A 85 14.07 -10.53 11.00
N GLY A 86 13.94 -10.32 9.68
CA GLY A 86 14.53 -9.19 8.95
C GLY A 86 14.05 -7.84 9.47
N CYS A 87 12.73 -7.66 9.68
CA CYS A 87 12.17 -6.43 10.24
C CYS A 87 12.80 -6.13 11.60
N ARG A 88 12.85 -7.12 12.51
CA ARG A 88 13.45 -6.98 13.84
C ARG A 88 14.94 -6.63 13.77
N LYS A 89 15.71 -7.28 12.90
CA LYS A 89 17.13 -6.98 12.67
C LYS A 89 17.34 -5.55 12.16
N SER A 90 16.39 -5.04 11.38
CA SER A 90 16.35 -3.66 10.90
C SER A 90 15.73 -2.67 11.90
N GLY A 91 15.35 -3.12 13.10
CA GLY A 91 14.72 -2.27 14.12
C GLY A 91 13.27 -1.89 13.87
N LEU A 92 12.57 -2.60 12.98
CA LEU A 92 11.17 -2.37 12.60
C LEU A 92 10.24 -3.45 13.17
N TYR A 93 9.00 -3.08 13.48
CA TYR A 93 7.92 -4.04 13.71
C TYR A 93 7.45 -4.65 12.39
N CYS A 94 7.02 -5.91 12.43
CA CYS A 94 6.35 -6.54 11.31
C CYS A 94 4.98 -5.90 11.12
N SER A 95 4.66 -5.52 9.89
CA SER A 95 3.31 -5.10 9.49
C SER A 95 2.53 -6.26 8.89
N VAL A 96 1.23 -6.06 8.68
CA VAL A 96 0.34 -6.99 7.97
C VAL A 96 0.80 -7.31 6.53
N ALA A 97 1.66 -6.48 5.94
CA ALA A 97 2.24 -6.71 4.63
C ALA A 97 3.42 -7.71 4.64
N CYS A 98 3.88 -8.16 5.82
CA CYS A 98 4.89 -9.21 5.91
C CYS A 98 4.28 -10.57 5.52
N LEU A 99 4.68 -11.11 4.36
CA LEU A 99 4.01 -12.25 3.70
C LEU A 99 3.63 -13.42 4.62
N GLN A 100 4.54 -13.87 5.48
CA GLN A 100 4.37 -15.09 6.29
C GLN A 100 4.13 -14.83 7.79
N CYS A 101 4.07 -13.56 8.19
CA CYS A 101 3.77 -13.17 9.56
C CYS A 101 2.25 -13.05 9.73
N SER A 102 1.60 -14.17 10.02
CA SER A 102 0.16 -14.18 10.32
C SER A 102 -0.17 -13.46 11.63
N GLU A 103 -1.36 -12.86 11.67
CA GLU A 103 -1.84 -11.88 12.67
C GLU A 103 -1.71 -12.33 14.13
N ASN A 104 -1.65 -13.63 14.41
CA ASN A 104 -1.60 -14.15 15.79
C ASN A 104 -0.34 -14.97 16.13
N SER A 105 0.65 -15.00 15.25
CA SER A 105 1.86 -15.82 15.49
C SER A 105 3.18 -15.08 15.32
N CYS A 106 3.13 -13.82 14.88
CA CYS A 106 4.30 -12.97 14.82
C CYS A 106 4.63 -12.40 16.20
N SER A 107 5.83 -12.67 16.71
CA SER A 107 6.30 -12.12 17.98
C SER A 107 6.89 -10.69 17.84
N ASN A 108 6.85 -10.11 16.64
CA ASN A 108 7.40 -8.79 16.33
C ASN A 108 6.29 -7.84 15.83
N THR A 109 5.09 -7.93 16.41
CA THR A 109 3.98 -7.04 16.10
C THR A 109 4.15 -5.67 16.77
N PRO A 110 3.64 -4.59 16.16
CA PRO A 110 3.60 -3.30 16.82
C PRO A 110 2.68 -3.36 18.05
N PRO A 111 2.95 -2.55 19.10
CA PRO A 111 2.02 -2.41 20.21
C PRO A 111 0.66 -1.90 19.71
N ILE A 112 -0.42 -2.43 20.27
CA ILE A 112 -1.78 -1.96 19.99
C ILE A 112 -1.89 -0.55 20.56
N ILE A 113 -1.92 0.46 19.68
CA ILE A 113 -2.22 1.83 20.05
C ILE A 113 -3.75 1.91 20.11
N GLN A 114 -4.31 2.03 21.32
CA GLN A 114 -5.72 2.41 21.46
C GLN A 114 -5.86 3.84 20.96
N ILE A 115 -6.36 3.99 19.74
CA ILE A 115 -6.80 5.28 19.23
C ILE A 115 -8.12 5.54 19.94
N ASN A 116 -8.11 6.39 20.97
CA ASN A 116 -9.36 6.90 21.55
C ASN A 116 -10.12 7.57 20.41
N GLU A 117 -11.34 7.10 20.16
CA GLU A 117 -12.25 7.64 19.15
C GLU A 117 -12.34 9.15 19.33
N VAL A 118 -11.88 9.91 18.34
CA VAL A 118 -12.25 11.32 18.22
C VAL A 118 -13.65 11.28 17.64
N GLU A 119 -14.62 11.75 18.44
CA GLU A 119 -16.05 11.76 18.18
C GLU A 119 -16.39 12.16 16.73
N GLU A 120 -17.31 11.37 16.14
CA GLU A 120 -18.00 11.63 14.88
C GLU A 120 -18.78 12.95 14.96
N ASP A 121 -18.17 14.07 14.57
CA ASP A 121 -18.91 15.28 14.24
C ASP A 121 -18.34 15.95 12.98
N MET A 122 -18.64 15.36 11.83
CA MET A 122 -18.93 16.09 10.57
C MET A 122 -19.70 15.18 9.61
N LEU A 123 -20.93 14.85 9.99
CA LEU A 123 -21.99 14.60 9.02
C LEU A 123 -22.39 15.97 8.42
N TYR A 124 -22.56 16.03 7.10
CA TYR A 124 -22.93 17.18 6.25
C TYR A 124 -21.78 18.13 5.87
N ILE A 125 -21.32 18.03 4.62
CA ILE A 125 -21.76 18.86 3.47
C ILE A 125 -21.57 18.03 2.19
#